data_AF-A0A1M5DBQ4-F1
#
_entry.id   AF-A0A1M5DBQ4-F1
#
_cell.length_a   1.000
_cell.length_b   1.000
_cell.length_c   1.000
_cell.angle_alpha   90.00
_cell.angle_beta   90.00
_cell.angle_gamma   90.00
#
_symmetry.space_group_name_H-M   'P 1'
#
loop_
_entity.id
_entity.type
_entity.pdbx_description
1 polymer ?
#
loop_
_entity_poly.entity_id
_entity_poly.type
_entity_poly.pdbx_seq_one_letter_code
_entity_poly.pdbx_strand_id
1 'polypeptide(L)'
;MKKFVQSLFLGNALPHNTQLNVVYAAFRFYAGISMALGAGWPKMEGGMAPDWFVQQVAEIGFLYPSPAFWATVASWGEFIGGVCIALGLLTRFSAIQLAFQFFIVAFVWYKEPAPIVGMYYQQLIFWAFVLIASAGSGWYALDHWLLGRSERLVQLAMPAAASVLLLLGSLGVQAQSRAETKEANLFDRYAGQWTGTLTYLDYRTEQQVSIPMTLQVKPLLGKSGAALMAVRFPGEAGHDFTDTLVYSGPEQSSADGKLVWQKETAGLDNEKQATLRVSYAFGAAEIRSKNEVRYPERSTFFTRNEYVLHKTK
;
A
#
# COMPACT_ATOMS: atom_id res chain seq x y z
N MET A 1 -18.58 33.59 -13.41
CA MET A 1 -17.56 32.50 -13.39
C MET A 1 -16.67 32.52 -12.14
N LYS A 2 -16.05 33.65 -11.75
CA LYS A 2 -15.10 33.73 -10.62
C LYS A 2 -15.68 33.25 -9.26
N LYS A 3 -16.91 33.66 -8.93
CA LYS A 3 -17.57 33.31 -7.65
C LYS A 3 -18.03 31.84 -7.57
N PHE A 4 -18.42 31.25 -8.70
CA PHE A 4 -18.82 29.83 -8.79
C PHE A 4 -17.62 28.90 -8.55
N VAL A 5 -16.50 29.22 -9.17
CA VAL A 5 -15.23 28.49 -8.98
C VAL A 5 -14.80 28.60 -7.51
N GLN A 6 -14.83 29.79 -6.92
CA GLN A 6 -14.50 29.98 -5.51
C GLN A 6 -15.41 29.17 -4.56
N SER A 7 -16.72 29.18 -4.76
CA SER A 7 -17.65 28.41 -3.93
C SER A 7 -17.46 26.89 -4.06
N LEU A 8 -17.03 26.43 -5.24
CA LEU A 8 -16.78 25.01 -5.52
C LEU A 8 -15.53 24.49 -4.82
N PHE A 9 -14.50 25.34 -4.64
CA PHE A 9 -13.22 24.91 -4.06
C PHE A 9 -13.07 25.25 -2.56
N LEU A 10 -13.64 26.35 -2.08
CA LEU A 10 -13.31 26.93 -0.76
C LEU A 10 -14.41 26.78 0.32
N GLY A 11 -15.48 26.03 0.05
CA GLY A 11 -16.52 25.77 1.06
C GLY A 11 -17.53 26.90 1.23
N ASN A 12 -18.72 26.56 1.73
CA ASN A 12 -19.69 27.56 2.22
C ASN A 12 -19.72 27.51 3.75
N ALA A 13 -20.16 28.59 4.38
CA ALA A 13 -20.43 28.62 5.80
C ALA A 13 -21.71 27.81 6.11
N LEU A 14 -21.65 26.94 7.13
CA LEU A 14 -22.84 26.29 7.69
C LEU A 14 -23.76 27.36 8.34
N PRO A 15 -25.05 27.05 8.58
CA PRO A 15 -25.97 27.93 9.30
C PRO A 15 -25.35 28.44 10.61
N HIS A 16 -25.77 29.63 11.05
CA HIS A 16 -25.20 30.33 12.20
C HIS A 16 -25.63 29.69 13.54
N ASN A 17 -25.16 28.47 13.77
CA ASN A 17 -25.30 27.72 15.02
C ASN A 17 -23.89 27.44 15.54
N THR A 18 -23.51 28.10 16.64
CA THR A 18 -22.17 28.01 17.21
C THR A 18 -21.81 26.58 17.61
N GLN A 19 -22.75 25.84 18.24
CA GLN A 19 -22.49 24.47 18.67
C GLN A 19 -22.21 23.55 17.48
N LEU A 20 -23.03 23.62 16.43
CA LEU A 20 -22.83 22.84 15.21
C LEU A 20 -21.49 23.18 14.55
N ASN A 21 -21.13 24.46 14.47
CA ASN A 21 -19.88 24.88 13.86
C ASN A 21 -18.64 24.43 14.65
N VAL A 22 -18.70 24.46 15.98
CA VAL A 22 -17.63 23.97 16.86
C VAL A 22 -17.46 22.45 16.70
N VAL A 23 -18.57 21.70 16.78
CA VAL A 23 -18.55 20.23 16.64
C VAL A 23 -18.07 19.83 15.25
N TYR A 24 -18.54 20.50 14.20
CA TYR A 24 -18.11 20.26 12.84
C TYR A 24 -16.62 20.56 12.65
N ALA A 25 -16.11 21.65 13.23
CA ALA A 25 -14.68 21.96 13.20
C ALA A 25 -13.84 20.89 13.90
N ALA A 26 -14.27 20.42 15.08
CA ALA A 26 -13.61 19.33 15.79
C ALA A 26 -13.64 18.01 15.00
N PHE A 27 -14.79 17.67 14.42
CA PHE A 27 -14.94 16.51 13.54
C PHE A 27 -14.00 16.58 12.34
N ARG A 28 -13.98 17.73 11.65
CA ARG A 28 -13.11 17.98 10.49
C ARG A 28 -11.64 17.91 10.89
N PHE A 29 -11.26 18.53 12.00
CA PHE A 29 -9.90 18.49 12.54
C PHE A 29 -9.47 17.05 12.82
N TYR A 30 -10.28 16.28 13.54
CA TYR A 30 -9.99 14.90 13.89
C TYR A 30 -9.92 14.01 12.64
N ALA A 31 -10.92 14.07 11.76
CA ALA A 31 -10.93 13.28 10.52
C ALA A 31 -9.70 13.58 9.64
N GLY A 32 -9.35 14.86 9.49
CA GLY A 32 -8.18 15.29 8.72
C GLY A 32 -6.86 14.84 9.33
N ILE A 33 -6.64 15.03 10.63
CA ILE A 33 -5.38 14.65 11.29
C ILE A 33 -5.23 13.14 11.39
N SER A 34 -6.31 12.40 11.63
CA SER A 34 -6.31 10.93 11.60
C SER A 34 -5.96 10.41 10.21
N MET A 35 -6.43 11.05 9.14
CA MET A 35 -6.04 10.68 7.78
C MET A 35 -4.57 10.98 7.51
N ALA A 36 -4.12 12.19 7.85
CA ALA A 36 -2.76 12.61 7.59
C ALA A 36 -1.75 11.74 8.34
N LEU A 37 -1.92 11.54 9.64
CA LEU A 37 -0.96 10.82 10.47
C LEU A 37 -1.17 9.31 10.48
N GLY A 38 -2.43 8.86 10.37
CA GLY A 38 -2.76 7.44 10.46
C GLY A 38 -2.67 6.69 9.12
N ALA A 39 -2.93 7.36 8.00
CA ALA A 39 -2.91 6.74 6.68
C ALA A 39 -1.77 7.28 5.80
N GLY A 40 -1.63 8.60 5.70
CA GLY A 40 -0.68 9.24 4.79
C GLY A 40 0.78 9.13 5.26
N TRP A 41 1.07 9.57 6.48
CA TRP A 41 2.44 9.66 7.03
C TRP A 41 3.21 8.33 7.02
N PRO A 42 2.62 7.18 7.39
CA PRO A 42 3.33 5.89 7.32
C PRO A 42 3.69 5.47 5.89
N LYS A 43 3.01 6.02 4.87
CA LYS A 43 3.26 5.74 3.45
C LYS A 43 4.20 6.76 2.78
N MET A 44 4.82 7.63 3.58
CA MET A 44 5.64 8.74 3.14
C MET A 44 7.14 8.55 3.43
N GLU A 45 7.53 7.40 3.99
CA GLU A 45 8.94 7.09 4.27
C GLU A 45 9.78 7.15 2.98
N GLY A 46 10.79 8.03 2.95
CA GLY A 46 11.65 8.24 1.78
C GLY A 46 11.06 9.10 0.66
N GLY A 47 9.89 9.73 0.86
CA GLY A 47 9.27 10.66 -0.09
C GLY A 47 8.50 10.02 -1.25
N MET A 48 8.56 8.69 -1.36
CA MET A 48 7.80 7.87 -2.32
C MET A 48 6.93 6.87 -1.59
N ALA A 49 5.88 6.37 -2.25
CA ALA A 49 5.06 5.31 -1.67
C ALA A 49 5.86 4.02 -1.47
N PRO A 50 5.61 3.28 -0.37
CA PRO A 50 6.28 2.00 -0.12
C PRO A 50 5.84 0.94 -1.13
N ASP A 51 6.72 -0.01 -1.43
CA ASP A 51 6.51 -1.04 -2.47
C ASP A 51 5.21 -1.82 -2.31
N TRP A 52 4.80 -2.13 -1.07
CA TRP A 52 3.55 -2.85 -0.82
C TRP A 52 2.32 -2.04 -1.29
N PHE A 53 2.35 -0.71 -1.20
CA PHE A 53 1.24 0.15 -1.61
C PHE A 53 1.23 0.32 -3.14
N VAL A 54 2.42 0.44 -3.74
CA VAL A 54 2.61 0.40 -5.19
C VAL A 54 1.99 -0.87 -5.80
N GLN A 55 2.18 -2.01 -5.14
CA GLN A 55 1.60 -3.28 -5.57
C GLN A 55 0.08 -3.30 -5.45
N GLN A 56 -0.50 -2.81 -4.35
CA GLN A 56 -1.96 -2.72 -4.20
C GLN A 56 -2.59 -1.87 -5.30
N VAL A 57 -1.97 -0.72 -5.62
CA VAL A 57 -2.41 0.16 -6.70
C VAL A 57 -2.31 -0.53 -8.07
N ALA A 58 -1.25 -1.31 -8.30
CA ALA A 58 -1.11 -2.13 -9.51
C ALA A 58 -2.19 -3.21 -9.62
N GLU A 59 -2.53 -3.88 -8.51
CA GLU A 59 -3.57 -4.92 -8.46
C GLU A 59 -4.97 -4.37 -8.74
N ILE A 60 -5.23 -3.11 -8.40
CA ILE A 60 -6.48 -2.40 -8.74
C ILE A 60 -6.54 -2.03 -10.24
N GLY A 61 -5.41 -2.06 -10.95
CA GLY A 61 -5.32 -1.80 -12.40
C GLY A 61 -4.79 -0.42 -12.77
N PHE A 62 -4.26 0.36 -11.81
CA PHE A 62 -3.65 1.67 -12.07
C PHE A 62 -2.20 1.53 -12.60
N LEU A 63 -2.07 1.05 -13.84
CA LEU A 63 -0.77 0.72 -14.46
C LEU A 63 -0.11 1.90 -15.19
N TYR A 64 -0.88 2.86 -15.70
CA TYR A 64 -0.37 4.01 -16.45
C TYR A 64 -0.65 5.33 -15.71
N PRO A 65 0.33 6.25 -15.49
CA PRO A 65 1.70 6.24 -16.03
C PRO A 65 2.67 5.28 -15.31
N SER A 66 2.43 4.99 -14.03
CA SER A 66 2.98 3.83 -13.32
C SER A 66 2.22 3.61 -12.00
N PRO A 67 2.18 2.39 -11.46
CA PRO A 67 1.61 2.16 -10.12
C PRO A 67 2.35 2.96 -9.04
N ALA A 68 3.66 3.14 -9.18
CA ALA A 68 4.48 3.90 -8.23
C ALA A 68 4.10 5.38 -8.20
N PHE A 69 3.82 5.95 -9.37
CA PHE A 69 3.30 7.31 -9.49
C PHE A 69 1.96 7.45 -8.77
N TRP A 70 0.99 6.59 -9.08
CA TRP A 70 -0.35 6.65 -8.49
C TRP A 70 -0.34 6.41 -6.99
N ALA A 71 0.44 5.44 -6.51
CA ALA A 71 0.61 5.18 -5.09
C ALA A 71 1.24 6.38 -4.38
N THR A 72 2.27 7.00 -4.97
CA THR A 72 2.91 8.19 -4.39
C THR A 72 1.94 9.37 -4.34
N VAL A 73 1.21 9.63 -5.43
CA VAL A 73 0.16 10.66 -5.46
C VAL A 73 -0.93 10.37 -4.43
N ALA A 74 -1.32 9.10 -4.27
CA ALA A 74 -2.29 8.69 -3.28
C ALA A 74 -1.81 8.89 -1.84
N SER A 75 -0.56 8.52 -1.52
CA SER A 75 0.05 8.75 -0.19
C SER A 75 0.15 10.23 0.15
N TRP A 76 0.61 11.04 -0.80
CA TRP A 76 0.67 12.50 -0.64
C TRP A 76 -0.73 13.12 -0.54
N GLY A 77 -1.71 12.59 -1.28
CA GLY A 77 -3.11 12.99 -1.19
C GLY A 77 -3.70 12.71 0.18
N GLU A 78 -3.44 11.53 0.76
CA GLU A 78 -3.87 11.20 2.13
C GLU A 78 -3.22 12.12 3.17
N PHE A 79 -1.91 12.41 3.01
CA PHE A 79 -1.18 13.27 3.94
C PHE A 79 -1.58 14.74 3.82
N ILE A 80 -1.31 15.37 2.66
CA ILE A 80 -1.59 16.79 2.40
C ILE A 80 -3.09 17.04 2.46
N GLY A 81 -3.90 16.17 1.85
CA GLY A 81 -5.35 16.28 1.90
C GLY A 81 -5.87 16.21 3.33
N GLY A 82 -5.35 15.30 4.15
CA GLY A 82 -5.69 15.23 5.58
C GLY A 82 -5.35 16.51 6.35
N VAL A 83 -4.14 17.07 6.14
CA VAL A 83 -3.73 18.34 6.76
C VAL A 83 -4.62 19.50 6.30
N CYS A 84 -4.89 19.60 4.99
CA CYS A 84 -5.79 20.59 4.41
C CYS A 84 -7.19 20.50 5.01
N ILE A 85 -7.76 19.29 5.15
CA ILE A 85 -9.02 19.08 5.84
C ILE A 85 -8.94 19.54 7.29
N ALA A 86 -7.91 19.14 8.04
CA ALA A 86 -7.82 19.46 9.46
C ALA A 86 -7.79 20.97 9.72
N LEU A 87 -7.05 21.72 8.90
CA LEU A 87 -6.96 23.18 8.98
C LEU A 87 -8.15 23.90 8.30
N GLY A 88 -8.87 23.19 7.44
CA GLY A 88 -9.96 23.75 6.66
C GLY A 88 -9.45 24.64 5.55
N LEU A 89 -8.42 24.19 4.84
CA LEU A 89 -7.80 24.81 3.68
C LEU A 89 -8.12 23.98 2.43
N LEU A 90 -8.60 24.60 1.35
CA LEU A 90 -9.07 23.92 0.13
C LEU A 90 -10.03 22.76 0.46
N THR A 91 -10.89 22.96 1.45
CA THR A 91 -11.58 21.87 2.16
C THR A 91 -12.41 21.00 1.23
N ARG A 92 -13.14 21.60 0.28
CA ARG A 92 -13.97 20.83 -0.67
C ARG A 92 -13.11 20.00 -1.61
N PHE A 93 -12.01 20.58 -2.11
CA PHE A 93 -11.09 19.89 -3.01
C PHE A 93 -10.44 18.68 -2.33
N SER A 94 -9.87 18.90 -1.15
CA SER A 94 -9.23 17.83 -0.37
C SER A 94 -10.23 16.76 0.03
N ALA A 95 -11.47 17.12 0.39
CA ALA A 95 -12.48 16.15 0.77
C ALA A 95 -12.95 15.30 -0.41
N ILE A 96 -13.11 15.89 -1.60
CA ILE A 96 -13.46 15.15 -2.83
C ILE A 96 -12.34 14.19 -3.20
N GLN A 97 -11.09 14.64 -3.13
CA GLN A 97 -9.92 13.81 -3.44
C GLN A 97 -9.82 12.61 -2.49
N LEU A 98 -9.97 12.82 -1.19
CA LEU A 98 -9.99 11.74 -0.19
C LEU A 98 -11.21 10.83 -0.35
N ALA A 99 -12.40 11.38 -0.58
CA ALA A 99 -13.60 10.60 -0.86
C ALA A 99 -13.41 9.68 -2.07
N PHE A 100 -12.77 10.16 -3.14
CA PHE A 100 -12.47 9.33 -4.30
C PHE A 100 -11.53 8.16 -3.97
N GLN A 101 -10.48 8.38 -3.18
CA GLN A 101 -9.58 7.30 -2.76
C GLN A 101 -10.32 6.23 -1.95
N PHE A 102 -11.10 6.65 -0.96
CA PHE A 102 -11.84 5.72 -0.11
C PHE A 102 -12.99 5.04 -0.86
N PHE A 103 -13.54 5.65 -1.91
CA PHE A 103 -14.45 4.99 -2.83
C PHE A 103 -13.77 3.80 -3.53
N ILE A 104 -12.59 4.01 -4.11
CA ILE A 104 -11.83 2.94 -4.78
C ILE A 104 -11.53 1.81 -3.78
N VAL A 105 -11.08 2.13 -2.57
CA VAL A 105 -10.76 1.13 -1.55
C VAL A 105 -12.01 0.37 -1.09
N ALA A 106 -13.10 1.07 -0.80
CA ALA A 106 -14.29 0.48 -0.21
C ALA A 106 -15.17 -0.31 -1.20
N PHE A 107 -15.19 0.09 -2.48
CA PHE A 107 -16.13 -0.46 -3.46
C PHE A 107 -15.48 -1.15 -4.66
N VAL A 108 -14.22 -0.84 -5.00
CA VAL A 108 -13.55 -1.40 -6.18
C VAL A 108 -12.54 -2.49 -5.79
N TRP A 109 -11.72 -2.24 -4.78
CA TRP A 109 -10.65 -3.17 -4.41
C TRP A 109 -11.15 -4.37 -3.58
N TYR A 110 -12.14 -4.16 -2.72
CA TYR A 110 -12.62 -5.21 -1.82
C TYR A 110 -13.44 -6.26 -2.59
N LYS A 111 -13.17 -7.55 -2.36
CA LYS A 111 -13.75 -8.66 -3.12
C LYS A 111 -15.23 -8.93 -2.81
N GLU A 112 -15.72 -8.52 -1.64
CA GLU A 112 -17.12 -8.67 -1.22
C GLU A 112 -17.66 -7.35 -0.64
N PRO A 113 -17.79 -6.28 -1.45
CA PRO A 113 -18.23 -5.00 -0.95
C PRO A 113 -19.71 -5.10 -0.59
N ALA A 114 -20.02 -5.17 0.70
CA ALA A 114 -21.40 -5.04 1.18
C ALA A 114 -21.67 -3.55 1.46
N PRO A 115 -22.36 -2.82 0.55
CA PRO A 115 -22.38 -1.36 0.55
C PRO A 115 -23.15 -0.72 1.71
N ILE A 116 -23.88 -1.55 2.47
CA ILE A 116 -24.78 -1.13 3.56
C ILE A 116 -24.42 -1.82 4.89
N VAL A 117 -23.84 -3.04 4.86
CA VAL A 117 -23.65 -3.91 6.04
C VAL A 117 -22.24 -4.50 6.18
N GLY A 118 -21.30 -4.17 5.28
CA GLY A 118 -19.91 -4.62 5.36
C GLY A 118 -18.91 -3.48 5.49
N MET A 119 -17.64 -3.87 5.68
CA MET A 119 -16.45 -3.03 5.86
C MET A 119 -16.70 -1.62 6.42
N TYR A 120 -17.08 -1.60 7.71
CA TYR A 120 -17.58 -0.44 8.44
C TYR A 120 -16.62 0.76 8.48
N TYR A 121 -15.30 0.57 8.45
CA TYR A 121 -14.35 1.66 8.68
C TYR A 121 -14.08 2.51 7.42
N GLN A 122 -13.77 1.87 6.28
CA GLN A 122 -13.45 2.58 5.04
C GLN A 122 -14.69 3.23 4.42
N GLN A 123 -15.86 2.58 4.52
CA GLN A 123 -17.12 3.17 4.11
C GLN A 123 -17.52 4.36 5.00
N LEU A 124 -17.31 4.25 6.33
CA LEU A 124 -17.54 5.37 7.24
C LEU A 124 -16.64 6.56 6.91
N ILE A 125 -15.36 6.32 6.65
CA ILE A 125 -14.41 7.37 6.25
C ILE A 125 -14.81 7.99 4.90
N PHE A 126 -15.21 7.17 3.93
CA PHE A 126 -15.77 7.66 2.66
C PHE A 126 -16.94 8.63 2.91
N TRP A 127 -17.94 8.22 3.70
CA TRP A 127 -19.10 9.06 4.01
C TRP A 127 -18.75 10.30 4.83
N ALA A 128 -17.76 10.21 5.72
CA ALA A 128 -17.23 11.38 6.44
C ALA A 128 -16.68 12.42 5.47
N PHE A 129 -15.92 12.01 4.44
CA PHE A 129 -15.42 12.94 3.44
C PHE A 129 -16.49 13.44 2.47
N VAL A 130 -17.49 12.63 2.14
CA VAL A 130 -18.66 13.11 1.38
C VAL A 130 -19.41 14.19 2.17
N LEU A 131 -19.58 14.01 3.49
CA LEU A 131 -20.17 15.02 4.36
C LEU A 131 -19.33 16.31 4.35
N ILE A 132 -18.01 16.21 4.51
CA ILE A 132 -17.12 17.38 4.52
C ILE A 132 -17.09 18.09 3.16
N ALA A 133 -17.05 17.33 2.05
CA ALA A 133 -17.11 17.87 0.70
C ALA A 133 -18.42 18.63 0.45
N SER A 134 -19.53 18.14 1.02
CA SER A 134 -20.86 18.74 0.90
C SER A 134 -21.02 19.99 1.77
N ALA A 135 -20.69 19.86 3.05
CA ALA A 135 -20.78 20.92 4.05
C ALA A 135 -19.76 22.05 3.81
N GLY A 136 -18.56 21.74 3.31
CA GLY A 136 -17.49 22.68 3.05
C GLY A 136 -16.60 22.94 4.27
N SER A 137 -15.95 24.11 4.31
CA SER A 137 -14.94 24.46 5.30
C SER A 137 -15.51 24.77 6.69
N GLY A 138 -16.70 25.38 6.74
CA GLY A 138 -17.32 25.86 7.98
C GLY A 138 -16.67 27.15 8.51
N TRP A 139 -17.20 27.68 9.62
CA TRP A 139 -16.79 28.99 10.13
C TRP A 139 -15.37 29.01 10.73
N TYR A 140 -14.94 27.92 11.38
CA TYR A 140 -13.63 27.81 12.04
C TYR A 140 -12.57 27.19 11.11
N ALA A 141 -12.49 27.65 9.87
CA ALA A 141 -11.59 27.14 8.85
C ALA A 141 -10.71 28.24 8.26
N LEU A 142 -9.50 27.89 7.83
CA LEU A 142 -8.61 28.82 7.14
C LEU A 142 -9.21 29.35 5.84
N ASP A 143 -9.97 28.52 5.10
CA ASP A 143 -10.71 28.93 3.90
C ASP A 143 -11.64 30.11 4.19
N HIS A 144 -12.33 30.09 5.33
CA HIS A 144 -13.24 31.16 5.73
C HIS A 144 -12.47 32.45 6.06
N TRP A 145 -11.31 32.32 6.72
CA TRP A 145 -10.45 33.46 7.02
C TRP A 145 -9.84 34.07 5.75
N LEU A 146 -9.38 33.24 4.81
CA LEU A 146 -8.81 33.65 3.52
C LEU A 146 -9.87 34.27 2.60
N LEU A 147 -11.11 33.80 2.66
CA LEU A 147 -12.25 34.37 1.93
C LEU A 147 -12.90 35.57 2.63
N GLY A 148 -12.51 35.86 3.87
CA GLY A 148 -13.03 36.92 4.75
C GLY A 148 -12.80 38.37 4.29
N ARG A 149 -12.58 38.60 2.98
CA ARG A 149 -12.62 39.93 2.34
C ARG A 149 -13.79 40.14 1.38
N SER A 150 -14.71 39.19 1.21
CA SER A 150 -15.94 39.41 0.42
C SER A 150 -17.15 38.81 1.12
N GLU A 151 -17.70 39.54 2.08
CA GLU A 151 -19.07 39.36 2.56
C GLU A 151 -20.08 39.30 1.38
N ARG A 152 -21.09 38.44 1.56
CA ARG A 152 -22.36 38.28 0.81
C ARG A 152 -22.42 37.36 -0.41
N LEU A 153 -23.30 36.37 -0.21
CA LEU A 153 -24.26 35.77 -1.16
C LEU A 153 -23.70 34.89 -2.29
N VAL A 154 -23.77 33.57 -2.09
CA VAL A 154 -24.43 32.67 -3.05
C VAL A 154 -25.17 31.58 -2.26
N GLN A 155 -26.48 31.77 -2.10
CA GLN A 155 -27.41 30.77 -1.57
C GLN A 155 -27.99 29.88 -2.69
N LEU A 156 -27.32 29.78 -3.84
CA LEU A 156 -27.89 29.17 -5.04
C LEU A 156 -27.14 27.92 -5.50
N ALA A 157 -27.90 26.83 -5.47
CA ALA A 157 -27.88 25.67 -6.35
C ALA A 157 -26.78 24.61 -6.18
N MET A 158 -27.17 23.61 -5.36
CA MET A 158 -26.95 22.16 -5.49
C MET A 158 -25.58 21.53 -5.15
N PRO A 159 -25.48 20.84 -3.99
CA PRO A 159 -24.51 19.76 -3.78
C PRO A 159 -25.05 18.37 -4.19
N ALA A 160 -26.27 18.27 -4.73
CA ALA A 160 -26.84 16.99 -5.17
C ALA A 160 -26.22 16.46 -6.48
N ALA A 161 -25.79 17.35 -7.38
CA ALA A 161 -25.28 16.95 -8.70
C ALA A 161 -23.91 16.26 -8.64
N ALA A 162 -23.02 16.64 -7.71
CA ALA A 162 -21.72 15.98 -7.55
C ALA A 162 -21.86 14.55 -6.99
N SER A 163 -22.82 14.35 -6.08
CA SER A 163 -23.13 13.02 -5.52
C SER A 163 -23.80 12.11 -6.57
N VAL A 164 -24.67 12.68 -7.42
CA VAL A 164 -25.35 11.95 -8.51
C VAL A 164 -24.40 11.62 -9.67
N LEU A 165 -23.43 12.49 -9.99
CA LEU A 165 -22.38 12.20 -10.98
C LEU A 165 -21.41 11.10 -10.52
N LEU A 166 -21.11 11.02 -9.22
CA LEU A 166 -20.33 9.92 -8.63
C LEU A 166 -21.12 8.60 -8.61
N LEU A 167 -22.44 8.64 -8.42
CA LEU A 167 -23.33 7.48 -8.53
C LEU A 167 -23.50 6.99 -9.98
N LEU A 168 -23.59 7.89 -10.96
CA LEU A 168 -23.74 7.52 -12.38
C LEU A 168 -22.43 7.02 -13.03
N GLY A 169 -21.27 7.41 -12.50
CA GLY A 169 -19.96 6.87 -12.92
C GLY A 169 -19.74 5.40 -12.56
N SER A 170 -20.57 4.82 -11.68
CA SER A 170 -20.48 3.41 -11.25
C SER A 170 -21.05 2.40 -12.25
N LEU A 171 -21.75 2.86 -13.29
CA LEU A 171 -22.39 1.98 -14.28
C LEU A 171 -21.60 1.85 -15.60
N GLY A 172 -20.45 2.52 -15.72
CA GLY A 172 -19.76 2.69 -17.01
C GLY A 172 -18.28 2.34 -17.05
N VAL A 173 -17.70 1.76 -15.99
CA VAL A 173 -16.29 1.31 -16.07
C VAL A 173 -16.27 -0.06 -16.76
N GLN A 174 -16.30 -0.04 -18.09
CA GLN A 174 -15.73 -1.15 -18.85
C GLN A 174 -14.23 -1.14 -18.56
N ALA A 175 -13.81 -2.07 -17.70
CA ALA A 175 -12.41 -2.42 -17.53
C ALA A 175 -11.83 -2.70 -18.92
N GLN A 176 -11.01 -1.78 -19.40
CA GLN A 176 -10.35 -1.91 -20.69
C GLN A 176 -9.30 -3.01 -20.52
N SER A 177 -9.68 -4.26 -20.85
CA SER A 177 -8.73 -5.37 -20.90
C SER A 177 -7.81 -5.16 -22.09
N ARG A 178 -6.80 -4.31 -21.92
CA ARG A 178 -5.68 -4.29 -22.86
C ARG A 178 -4.86 -5.53 -22.55
N ALA A 179 -4.81 -6.46 -23.50
CA ALA A 179 -3.86 -7.56 -23.47
C ALA A 179 -2.45 -6.96 -23.44
N GLU A 180 -1.84 -6.92 -22.25
CA GLU A 180 -0.41 -6.62 -22.11
C GLU A 180 0.35 -7.80 -22.69
N THR A 181 1.27 -7.52 -23.60
CA THR A 181 2.33 -8.46 -23.96
C THR A 181 3.16 -8.66 -22.69
N LYS A 182 2.83 -9.74 -21.97
CA LYS A 182 3.45 -10.14 -20.71
C LYS A 182 4.93 -10.38 -20.99
N GLU A 183 5.79 -9.40 -20.71
CA GLU A 183 7.23 -9.69 -20.62
C GLU A 183 7.40 -10.84 -19.63
N ALA A 184 8.03 -11.93 -20.08
CA ALA A 184 8.17 -13.13 -19.28
C ALA A 184 8.99 -12.79 -18.03
N ASN A 185 8.40 -12.99 -16.86
CA ASN A 185 9.10 -12.85 -15.60
C ASN A 185 9.91 -14.14 -15.35
N LEU A 186 11.18 -14.01 -14.99
CA LEU A 186 12.08 -15.12 -14.66
C LEU A 186 11.47 -16.05 -13.60
N PHE A 187 10.65 -15.50 -12.70
CA PHE A 187 9.96 -16.24 -11.66
C PHE A 187 8.64 -16.90 -12.08
N ASP A 188 8.13 -16.67 -13.30
CA ASP A 188 6.84 -17.21 -13.76
C ASP A 188 6.75 -18.74 -13.58
N ARG A 189 7.84 -19.47 -13.84
CA ARG A 189 7.90 -20.93 -13.69
C ARG A 189 7.85 -21.42 -12.24
N TYR A 190 8.21 -20.56 -11.29
CA TYR A 190 8.23 -20.86 -9.86
C TYR A 190 6.99 -20.33 -9.13
N ALA A 191 6.08 -19.65 -9.83
CA ALA A 191 4.84 -19.15 -9.27
C ALA A 191 4.02 -20.28 -8.64
N GLY A 192 3.37 -19.96 -7.51
CA GLY A 192 2.52 -20.89 -6.78
C GLY A 192 2.97 -21.11 -5.34
N GLN A 193 2.32 -22.07 -4.70
CA GLN A 193 2.57 -22.42 -3.31
C GLN A 193 3.59 -23.55 -3.21
N TRP A 194 4.50 -23.41 -2.26
CA TRP A 194 5.55 -24.35 -1.92
C TRP A 194 5.46 -24.69 -0.45
N THR A 195 5.79 -25.93 -0.10
CA THR A 195 5.79 -26.43 1.27
C THR A 195 7.13 -27.07 1.57
N GLY A 196 7.62 -26.89 2.79
CA GLY A 196 8.93 -27.42 3.14
C GLY A 196 9.32 -27.13 4.57
N THR A 197 10.62 -27.01 4.78
CA THR A 197 11.20 -26.81 6.11
C THR A 197 12.22 -25.68 6.11
N LEU A 198 12.23 -24.93 7.21
CA LEU A 198 13.37 -24.12 7.61
C LEU A 198 14.15 -24.92 8.66
N THR A 199 15.40 -25.23 8.37
CA THR A 199 16.38 -25.74 9.34
C THR A 199 17.27 -24.59 9.78
N TYR A 200 17.33 -24.30 11.07
CA TYR A 200 18.14 -23.22 11.62
C TYR A 200 19.00 -23.69 12.80
N LEU A 201 20.12 -23.01 13.03
CA LEU A 201 20.98 -23.24 14.18
C LEU A 201 20.50 -22.40 15.37
N ASP A 202 19.97 -23.05 16.40
CA ASP A 202 19.46 -22.40 17.61
C ASP A 202 20.62 -21.84 18.47
N TYR A 203 20.52 -20.58 18.86
CA TYR A 203 21.58 -19.88 19.62
C TYR A 203 21.75 -20.33 21.07
N ARG A 204 20.71 -20.90 21.67
CA ARG A 204 20.72 -21.32 23.08
C ARG A 204 21.27 -22.72 23.22
N THR A 205 20.93 -23.58 22.28
CA THR A 205 21.26 -25.02 22.32
C THR A 205 22.41 -25.40 21.40
N GLU A 206 22.77 -24.54 20.43
CA GLU A 206 23.70 -24.82 19.34
C GLU A 206 23.33 -26.06 18.51
N GLN A 207 22.05 -26.46 18.55
CA GLN A 207 21.52 -27.57 17.79
C GLN A 207 20.75 -27.07 16.56
N GLN A 208 20.73 -27.90 15.52
CA GLN A 208 19.89 -27.64 14.36
C GLN A 208 18.45 -28.04 14.67
N VAL A 209 17.54 -27.11 14.44
CA VAL A 209 16.10 -27.28 14.62
C VAL A 209 15.43 -27.08 13.27
N SER A 210 14.49 -27.97 12.91
CA SER A 210 13.71 -27.88 11.67
C SER A 210 12.25 -27.62 11.98
N ILE A 211 11.69 -26.57 11.37
CA ILE A 211 10.27 -26.22 11.47
C ILE A 211 9.60 -26.24 10.09
N PRO A 212 8.31 -26.62 10.01
CA PRO A 212 7.58 -26.58 8.75
C PRO A 212 7.36 -25.13 8.31
N MET A 213 7.31 -24.92 6.99
CA MET A 213 7.01 -23.63 6.40
C MET A 213 6.21 -23.79 5.10
N THR A 214 5.52 -22.72 4.74
CA THR A 214 4.92 -22.54 3.41
C THR A 214 5.46 -21.26 2.79
N LEU A 215 5.58 -21.27 1.47
CA LEU A 215 6.04 -20.13 0.69
C LEU A 215 5.09 -19.94 -0.49
N GLN A 216 4.54 -18.75 -0.63
CA GLN A 216 3.86 -18.34 -1.85
C GLN A 216 4.79 -17.47 -2.68
N VAL A 217 5.07 -17.91 -3.91
CA VAL A 217 5.82 -17.14 -4.91
C VAL A 217 4.84 -16.47 -5.86
N LYS A 218 4.88 -15.14 -5.94
CA LYS A 218 4.07 -14.34 -6.87
C LYS A 218 4.98 -13.43 -7.71
N PRO A 219 5.22 -13.74 -8.99
CA PRO A 219 6.00 -12.89 -9.89
C PRO A 219 5.42 -11.47 -9.94
N LEU A 220 6.28 -10.46 -9.91
CA LEU A 220 5.86 -9.06 -10.01
C LEU A 220 5.61 -8.67 -11.47
N LEU A 221 4.42 -8.11 -11.73
CA LEU A 221 4.05 -7.60 -13.05
C LEU A 221 4.95 -6.40 -13.41
N GLY A 222 5.44 -6.37 -14.65
CA GLY A 222 6.33 -5.30 -15.15
C GLY A 222 7.75 -5.30 -14.57
N LYS A 223 8.14 -6.29 -13.78
CA LYS A 223 9.52 -6.47 -13.29
C LYS A 223 10.02 -7.88 -13.63
N SER A 224 10.70 -8.03 -14.77
CA SER A 224 11.13 -9.33 -15.32
C SER A 224 11.98 -10.20 -14.37
N GLY A 225 12.64 -9.62 -13.36
CA GLY A 225 13.49 -10.35 -12.40
C GLY A 225 13.07 -10.22 -10.94
N ALA A 226 11.79 -10.02 -10.62
CA ALA A 226 11.36 -9.87 -9.23
C ALA A 226 10.08 -10.66 -8.90
N ALA A 227 9.98 -11.14 -7.66
CA ALA A 227 8.82 -11.84 -7.13
C ALA A 227 8.56 -11.48 -5.66
N LEU A 228 7.29 -11.44 -5.29
CA LEU A 228 6.87 -11.37 -3.89
C LEU A 228 6.91 -12.78 -3.29
N MET A 229 7.53 -12.88 -2.12
CA MET A 229 7.71 -14.11 -1.34
C MET A 229 6.96 -13.95 -0.03
N ALA A 230 5.81 -14.62 0.11
CA ALA A 230 5.09 -14.66 1.37
C ALA A 230 5.39 -15.98 2.08
N VAL A 231 6.09 -15.89 3.21
CA VAL A 231 6.51 -17.03 4.03
C VAL A 231 5.59 -17.14 5.24
N ARG A 232 5.15 -18.36 5.54
CA ARG A 232 4.40 -18.68 6.76
C ARG A 232 5.00 -19.86 7.48
N PHE A 233 4.96 -19.83 8.81
CA PHE A 233 5.44 -20.91 9.68
C PHE A 233 4.24 -21.50 10.44
N PRO A 234 3.63 -22.60 9.95
CA PRO A 234 2.50 -23.22 10.63
C PRO A 234 2.87 -23.61 12.07
N GLY A 235 2.18 -23.02 13.04
CA GLY A 235 2.42 -23.26 14.47
C GLY A 235 3.25 -22.18 15.18
N GLU A 236 3.87 -21.25 14.45
CA GLU A 236 4.70 -20.17 14.99
C GLU A 236 4.04 -18.80 14.72
N ALA A 237 2.97 -18.49 15.47
CA ALA A 237 2.19 -17.28 15.26
C ALA A 237 3.04 -16.00 15.44
N GLY A 238 2.96 -15.09 14.47
CA GLY A 238 3.69 -13.81 14.50
C GLY A 238 5.06 -13.83 13.82
N HIS A 239 5.50 -14.97 13.28
CA HIS A 239 6.78 -15.09 12.55
C HIS A 239 6.62 -15.11 11.02
N ASP A 240 5.38 -15.06 10.53
CA ASP A 240 5.07 -14.93 9.10
C ASP A 240 5.57 -13.59 8.57
N PHE A 241 6.11 -13.59 7.35
CA PHE A 241 6.58 -12.36 6.71
C PHE A 241 6.35 -12.38 5.20
N THR A 242 6.40 -11.21 4.58
CA THR A 242 6.33 -11.06 3.14
C THR A 242 7.41 -10.09 2.70
N ASP A 243 8.21 -10.49 1.71
CA ASP A 243 9.31 -9.68 1.20
C ASP A 243 9.42 -9.79 -0.33
N THR A 244 10.11 -8.86 -0.95
CA THR A 244 10.37 -8.84 -2.40
C THR A 244 11.74 -9.43 -2.71
N LEU A 245 11.75 -10.53 -3.45
CA LEU A 245 12.95 -11.13 -3.98
C LEU A 245 13.29 -10.55 -5.35
N VAL A 246 14.50 -10.03 -5.49
CA VAL A 246 15.04 -9.55 -6.77
C VAL A 246 16.17 -10.48 -7.20
N TYR A 247 16.05 -11.01 -8.42
CA TYR A 247 17.09 -11.79 -9.05
C TYR A 247 18.28 -10.89 -9.37
N SER A 248 19.46 -11.27 -8.86
CA SER A 248 20.72 -10.56 -9.09
C SER A 248 21.81 -11.49 -9.64
N GLY A 249 21.42 -12.62 -10.23
CA GLY A 249 22.33 -13.56 -10.87
C GLY A 249 22.67 -13.15 -12.31
N PRO A 250 23.54 -13.92 -12.99
CA PRO A 250 23.86 -13.69 -14.39
C PRO A 250 22.61 -13.77 -15.28
N GLU A 251 22.56 -12.99 -16.37
CA GLU A 251 21.41 -12.93 -17.30
C GLU A 251 21.05 -14.29 -17.93
N GLN A 252 21.99 -15.24 -17.95
CA GLN A 252 21.73 -16.58 -18.44
C GLN A 252 21.21 -17.47 -17.30
N SER A 253 19.91 -17.77 -17.34
CA SER A 253 19.38 -18.96 -16.68
C SER A 253 20.24 -20.15 -17.10
N SER A 254 20.65 -20.99 -16.15
CA SER A 254 21.28 -22.28 -16.46
C SER A 254 20.46 -22.99 -17.55
N ALA A 255 21.11 -23.71 -18.47
CA ALA A 255 20.48 -24.36 -19.64
C ALA A 255 19.23 -25.21 -19.29
N ASP A 256 19.10 -25.64 -18.04
CA ASP A 256 17.97 -26.40 -17.49
C ASP A 256 16.82 -25.53 -16.96
N GLY A 257 16.92 -24.21 -17.14
CA GLY A 257 15.92 -23.26 -16.67
C GLY A 257 15.93 -22.99 -15.16
N LYS A 258 16.98 -23.43 -14.46
CA LYS A 258 17.21 -23.22 -13.02
C LYS A 258 17.78 -21.82 -12.76
N LEU A 259 17.28 -21.13 -11.74
CA LEU A 259 17.89 -19.88 -11.27
C LEU A 259 18.79 -20.15 -10.08
N VAL A 260 20.05 -19.75 -10.17
CA VAL A 260 21.02 -19.88 -9.07
C VAL A 260 21.78 -18.59 -8.95
N TRP A 261 21.79 -18.00 -7.76
CA TRP A 261 22.57 -16.80 -7.47
C TRP A 261 22.91 -16.72 -5.99
N GLN A 262 23.86 -15.86 -5.65
CA GLN A 262 24.25 -15.59 -4.27
C GLN A 262 24.47 -14.10 -4.07
N LYS A 263 24.25 -13.65 -2.83
CA LYS A 263 24.50 -12.27 -2.41
C LYS A 263 25.30 -12.31 -1.11
N GLU A 264 26.36 -11.50 -1.04
CA GLU A 264 27.11 -11.26 0.19
C GLU A 264 26.90 -9.84 0.69
N THR A 265 26.70 -9.71 1.99
CA THR A 265 26.49 -8.42 2.66
C THR A 265 27.17 -8.41 4.02
N ALA A 266 27.76 -7.28 4.41
CA ALA A 266 28.12 -7.07 5.81
C ALA A 266 26.84 -6.89 6.65
N GLY A 267 26.80 -7.49 7.83
CA GLY A 267 25.65 -7.43 8.72
C GLY A 267 25.98 -7.85 10.15
N LEU A 268 24.93 -8.09 10.92
CA LEU A 268 25.03 -8.62 12.28
C LEU A 268 24.41 -10.01 12.34
N ASP A 269 25.07 -10.92 13.04
CA ASP A 269 24.56 -12.24 13.41
C ASP A 269 24.67 -12.39 14.92
N ASN A 270 23.53 -12.42 15.62
CA ASN A 270 23.47 -12.39 17.08
C ASN A 270 24.29 -11.24 17.70
N GLU A 271 24.03 -10.03 17.23
CA GLU A 271 24.69 -8.78 17.65
C GLU A 271 26.19 -8.69 17.34
N LYS A 272 26.79 -9.71 16.69
CA LYS A 272 28.19 -9.72 16.27
C LYS A 272 28.33 -9.38 14.80
N GLN A 273 29.35 -8.58 14.45
CA GLN A 273 29.66 -8.30 13.05
C GLN A 273 30.00 -9.59 12.30
N ALA A 274 29.39 -9.76 11.14
CA ALA A 274 29.65 -10.91 10.27
C ALA A 274 29.45 -10.56 8.80
N THR A 275 30.07 -11.37 7.94
CA THR A 275 29.68 -11.45 6.52
C THR A 275 28.53 -12.45 6.40
N LEU A 276 27.40 -11.99 5.88
CA LEU A 276 26.23 -12.81 5.59
C LEU A 276 26.26 -13.17 4.10
N ARG A 277 26.12 -14.45 3.78
CA ARG A 277 25.95 -14.94 2.42
C ARG A 277 24.59 -15.60 2.30
N VAL A 278 23.78 -15.16 1.34
CA VAL A 278 22.53 -15.82 1.00
C VAL A 278 22.67 -16.43 -0.39
N SER A 279 22.50 -17.74 -0.48
CA SER A 279 22.51 -18.49 -1.74
C SER A 279 21.09 -18.93 -2.07
N TYR A 280 20.68 -18.78 -3.32
CA TYR A 280 19.38 -19.17 -3.83
C TYR A 280 19.53 -20.17 -4.96
N ALA A 281 18.69 -21.20 -4.96
CA ALA A 281 18.58 -22.19 -6.02
C ALA A 281 17.10 -22.52 -6.26
N PHE A 282 16.54 -22.00 -7.34
CA PHE A 282 15.17 -22.25 -7.76
C PHE A 282 15.16 -23.26 -8.89
N GLY A 283 14.55 -24.42 -8.65
CA GLY A 283 14.31 -25.48 -9.64
C GLY A 283 12.81 -25.76 -9.79
N ALA A 284 12.45 -26.56 -10.80
CA ALA A 284 11.04 -26.81 -11.15
C ALA A 284 10.25 -27.54 -10.04
N ALA A 285 10.92 -28.41 -9.28
CA ALA A 285 10.32 -29.21 -8.22
C ALA A 285 10.78 -28.81 -6.81
N GLU A 286 11.88 -28.06 -6.70
CA GLU A 286 12.50 -27.71 -5.42
C GLU A 286 13.05 -26.29 -5.44
N ILE A 287 12.81 -25.53 -4.37
CA ILE A 287 13.47 -24.26 -4.07
C ILE A 287 14.33 -24.45 -2.84
N ARG A 288 15.60 -24.04 -2.94
CA ARG A 288 16.49 -23.93 -1.79
C ARG A 288 16.97 -22.50 -1.60
N SER A 289 17.02 -22.09 -0.34
CA SER A 289 17.74 -20.87 0.07
C SER A 289 18.61 -21.21 1.26
N LYS A 290 19.81 -20.65 1.29
CA LYS A 290 20.79 -20.95 2.34
C LYS A 290 21.40 -19.65 2.84
N ASN A 291 21.24 -19.39 4.12
CA ASN A 291 21.90 -18.28 4.82
C ASN A 291 23.12 -18.82 5.54
N GLU A 292 24.28 -18.25 5.22
CA GLU A 292 25.55 -18.62 5.79
C GLU A 292 26.21 -17.38 6.41
N VAL A 293 26.98 -17.63 7.46
CA VAL A 293 27.63 -16.58 8.25
C VAL A 293 29.10 -16.87 8.37
N ARG A 294 29.91 -15.82 8.25
CA ARG A 294 31.34 -15.84 8.54
C ARG A 294 31.70 -14.68 9.46
N TYR A 295 32.17 -15.01 10.65
CA TYR A 295 32.72 -14.02 11.57
C TYR A 295 34.15 -13.61 11.19
N PRO A 296 34.61 -12.40 11.56
CA PRO A 296 35.97 -11.92 11.25
C PRO A 296 37.08 -12.88 11.71
N GLU A 297 36.88 -13.55 12.84
CA GLU A 297 37.80 -14.51 13.43
C GLU A 297 37.79 -15.91 12.78
N ARG A 298 36.88 -16.19 11.84
CA ARG A 298 36.78 -17.47 11.13
C ARG A 298 37.07 -17.29 9.63
N SER A 299 37.81 -18.24 9.06
CA SER A 299 38.09 -18.25 7.62
C SER A 299 36.95 -18.83 6.78
N THR A 300 36.05 -19.61 7.36
CA THR A 300 34.99 -20.34 6.66
C THR A 300 33.59 -19.87 7.02
N PHE A 301 32.68 -19.97 6.04
CA PHE A 301 31.25 -19.80 6.26
C PHE A 301 30.68 -21.04 6.95
N PHE A 302 29.75 -20.84 7.87
CA PHE A 302 28.91 -21.90 8.42
C PHE A 302 27.43 -21.59 8.16
N THR A 303 26.60 -22.62 8.10
CA THR A 303 25.18 -22.46 7.77
C THR A 303 24.40 -22.02 8.99
N ARG A 304 23.67 -20.91 8.87
CA ARG A 304 22.70 -20.46 9.89
C ARG A 304 21.33 -21.03 9.62
N ASN A 305 20.83 -20.81 8.40
CA ASN A 305 19.50 -21.22 8.00
C ASN A 305 19.59 -21.93 6.65
N GLU A 306 18.84 -23.02 6.50
CA GLU A 306 18.59 -23.66 5.22
C GLU A 306 17.08 -23.84 5.04
N TYR A 307 16.59 -23.31 3.94
CA TYR A 307 15.20 -23.43 3.50
C TYR A 307 15.18 -24.46 2.37
N VAL A 308 14.36 -25.49 2.52
CA VAL A 308 14.17 -26.53 1.50
C VAL A 308 12.68 -26.68 1.28
N LEU A 309 12.21 -26.34 0.08
CA LEU A 309 10.80 -26.36 -0.27
C LEU A 309 10.53 -27.14 -1.54
N HIS A 310 9.39 -27.81 -1.56
CA HIS A 310 8.91 -28.58 -2.69
C HIS A 310 7.62 -27.98 -3.23
N LYS A 311 7.42 -28.10 -4.55
CA LYS A 311 6.23 -27.56 -5.20
C LYS A 311 5.01 -28.32 -4.71
N THR A 312 4.00 -27.59 -4.24
CA THR A 312 2.71 -28.22 -3.89
C THR A 312 2.06 -28.69 -5.18
N LYS A 313 1.60 -29.94 -5.21
CA LYS A 313 0.86 -30.48 -6.36
C LYS A 313 -0.47 -29.77 -6.56
#